data_AF-A0AAU9LFV7-F1
#
_entry.id   AF-A0AAU9LFV7-F1
#
_cell.length_a   1.000
_cell.length_b   1.000
_cell.length_c   1.000
_cell.angle_alpha   90.00
_cell.angle_beta   90.00
_cell.angle_gamma   90.00
#
_symmetry.space_group_name_H-M   'P 1'
#
loop_
_entity.id
_entity.type
_entity.pdbx_description
1 polymer ?
#
loop_
_entity_poly.entity_id
_entity_poly.type
_entity_poly.pdbx_seq_one_letter_code
_entity_poly.pdbx_strand_id
1 'polypeptide(L)'
;MRGNNGLVRNIAASMITGSKFPQLQVLFGAGLSFSKCHTERRVLVDSHTPWVFDEEEVMRSSRLWTNDYDMYSPSVVGSVIYHNYSKVPARFERLSADPLMKKRESKWQLTTYLNFSGVTLQKGVSDTDSCEQLHWVPYENATEVEALMGNGWKLEVVSSGATVPTLEQQVALEISQDGKQQEILCEKAVAVL
;
A
#
# COMPACT_ATOMS: atom_id res chain seq x y z
N MET A 1 -6.88 -10.00 -21.15
CA MET A 1 -8.22 -10.54 -20.82
C MET A 1 -9.18 -9.36 -20.63
N ARG A 2 -10.42 -9.45 -21.10
CA ARG A 2 -11.43 -8.37 -20.96
C ARG A 2 -12.46 -8.75 -19.88
N GLY A 3 -12.99 -7.75 -19.18
CA GLY A 3 -14.04 -7.89 -18.18
C GLY A 3 -15.41 -8.09 -18.83
N ASN A 4 -16.44 -8.24 -17.98
CA ASN A 4 -17.82 -8.48 -18.45
C ASN A 4 -18.42 -7.27 -19.19
N ASN A 5 -17.83 -6.09 -19.00
CA ASN A 5 -18.13 -4.84 -19.71
C ASN A 5 -17.27 -4.64 -20.97
N GLY A 6 -16.45 -5.62 -21.36
CA GLY A 6 -15.57 -5.54 -22.53
C GLY A 6 -14.30 -4.69 -22.32
N LEU A 7 -14.11 -4.09 -21.15
CA LEU A 7 -12.92 -3.29 -20.82
C LEU A 7 -11.74 -4.20 -20.45
N VAL A 8 -10.51 -3.71 -20.61
CA VAL A 8 -9.30 -4.50 -20.31
C VAL A 8 -9.19 -4.70 -18.80
N ARG A 9 -9.05 -5.96 -18.37
CA ARG A 9 -8.84 -6.31 -16.96
C ARG A 9 -7.37 -6.47 -16.66
N ASN A 10 -6.94 -5.91 -15.53
CA ASN A 10 -5.55 -5.92 -15.12
C ASN A 10 -5.14 -7.14 -14.29
N ILE A 11 -5.55 -8.34 -14.72
CA ILE A 11 -5.16 -9.59 -14.04
C ILE A 11 -3.64 -9.76 -14.03
N ALA A 12 -2.94 -9.14 -14.99
CA ALA A 12 -1.49 -9.20 -15.12
C ALA A 12 -0.72 -8.21 -14.22
N ALA A 13 -1.37 -7.29 -13.49
CA ALA A 13 -0.76 -6.57 -12.37
C ALA A 13 -0.69 -7.41 -11.08
N SER A 14 -0.99 -8.72 -11.17
CA SER A 14 -0.81 -9.63 -10.05
C SER A 14 0.67 -9.83 -9.70
N MET A 15 0.90 -10.41 -8.53
CA MET A 15 2.23 -10.74 -8.05
C MET A 15 2.93 -11.73 -8.99
N ILE A 16 4.17 -11.43 -9.36
CA ILE A 16 5.03 -12.36 -10.10
C ILE A 16 5.52 -13.45 -9.13
N THR A 17 5.11 -14.70 -9.36
CA THR A 17 5.44 -15.83 -8.49
C THR A 17 6.89 -16.26 -8.65
N GLY A 18 7.50 -16.75 -7.56
CA GLY A 18 8.87 -17.27 -7.57
C GLY A 18 9.98 -16.22 -7.65
N SER A 19 9.63 -14.93 -7.73
CA SER A 19 10.63 -13.86 -7.68
C SER A 19 11.06 -13.59 -6.24
N LYS A 20 12.38 -13.51 -6.02
CA LYS A 20 12.96 -13.09 -4.74
C LYS A 20 13.06 -11.58 -4.58
N PHE A 21 13.02 -10.84 -5.68
CA PHE A 21 13.18 -9.39 -5.72
C PHE A 21 11.99 -8.72 -6.45
N PRO A 22 11.69 -7.44 -6.19
CA PRO A 22 10.69 -6.72 -6.97
C PRO A 22 10.99 -6.80 -8.46
N GLN A 23 9.97 -7.06 -9.28
CA GLN A 23 10.14 -7.21 -10.73
C GLN A 23 9.44 -6.09 -11.45
N LEU A 24 10.09 -5.55 -12.48
CA LEU A 24 9.50 -4.52 -13.34
C LEU A 24 8.19 -5.06 -13.95
N GLN A 25 7.13 -4.29 -13.80
CA GLN A 25 5.81 -4.63 -14.35
C GLN A 25 5.25 -3.47 -15.13
N VAL A 26 4.51 -3.80 -16.19
CA VAL A 26 3.90 -2.76 -17.02
C VAL A 26 2.64 -2.21 -16.37
N LEU A 27 1.93 -2.99 -15.57
CA LEU A 27 0.56 -2.69 -15.19
C LEU A 27 0.43 -2.26 -13.73
N PHE A 28 -0.55 -1.38 -13.46
CA PHE A 28 -0.78 -0.77 -12.16
C PHE A 28 -1.97 -1.41 -11.44
N GLY A 29 -1.78 -2.00 -10.25
CA GLY A 29 -2.89 -2.57 -9.48
C GLY A 29 -3.50 -1.57 -8.49
N ALA A 30 -4.82 -1.36 -8.54
CA ALA A 30 -5.55 -0.41 -7.69
C ALA A 30 -5.73 -0.88 -6.23
N GLY A 31 -5.44 -2.14 -5.92
CA GLY A 31 -5.63 -2.70 -4.58
C GLY A 31 -4.68 -2.15 -3.52
N LEU A 32 -3.42 -1.91 -3.88
CA LEU A 32 -2.40 -1.32 -3.01
C LEU A 32 -1.20 -0.89 -3.85
N SER A 33 -0.77 0.37 -3.74
CA SER A 33 0.46 0.86 -4.37
C SER A 33 1.13 1.91 -3.48
N PHE A 34 2.45 2.02 -3.60
CA PHE A 34 3.25 3.05 -2.93
C PHE A 34 4.10 3.77 -3.98
N SER A 35 4.13 5.09 -3.90
CA SER A 35 4.93 5.94 -4.78
C SER A 35 5.49 7.10 -3.98
N LYS A 36 6.54 7.73 -4.50
CA LYS A 36 7.01 9.00 -3.95
C LYS A 36 5.99 10.07 -4.29
N CYS A 37 5.84 11.08 -3.42
CA CYS A 37 4.87 12.17 -3.61
C CYS A 37 4.92 12.82 -5.01
N HIS A 38 6.11 12.92 -5.61
CA HIS A 38 6.29 13.56 -6.91
C HIS A 38 5.60 12.81 -8.04
N THR A 39 5.36 11.51 -7.88
CA THR A 39 4.56 10.71 -8.83
C THR A 39 3.14 11.22 -8.90
N GLU A 40 2.48 11.40 -7.75
CA GLU A 40 1.10 11.88 -7.70
C GLU A 40 0.99 13.36 -8.11
N ARG A 41 2.01 14.18 -7.83
CA ARG A 41 2.01 15.61 -8.22
C ARG A 41 2.27 15.84 -9.70
N ARG A 42 3.13 15.04 -10.33
CA ARG A 42 3.48 15.19 -11.76
C ARG A 42 2.51 14.47 -12.67
N VAL A 43 1.99 13.33 -12.23
CA VAL A 43 1.11 12.48 -13.03
C VAL A 43 -0.22 12.35 -12.31
N LEU A 44 -1.07 13.35 -12.48
CA LEU A 44 -2.38 13.39 -11.85
C LEU A 44 -3.29 12.28 -12.40
N VAL A 45 -4.15 11.75 -11.50
CA VAL A 45 -5.29 10.91 -11.88
C VAL A 45 -6.22 11.72 -12.80
N ASP A 46 -6.76 11.08 -13.84
CA ASP A 46 -7.62 11.75 -14.80
C ASP A 46 -8.96 12.15 -14.17
N SER A 47 -9.23 13.45 -14.08
CA SER A 47 -10.48 13.97 -13.52
C SER A 47 -11.70 13.71 -14.41
N HIS A 48 -11.51 13.31 -15.66
CA HIS A 48 -12.58 13.09 -16.64
C HIS A 48 -13.01 11.63 -16.76
N THR A 49 -12.52 10.76 -15.87
CA THR A 49 -12.93 9.36 -15.78
C THR A 49 -13.72 9.07 -14.50
N PRO A 50 -14.78 9.85 -14.16
CA PRO A 50 -15.57 9.58 -12.96
C PRO A 50 -16.31 8.26 -13.12
N TRP A 51 -16.30 7.44 -12.07
CA TRP A 51 -17.01 6.14 -12.01
C TRP A 51 -16.49 5.05 -12.97
N VAL A 52 -15.33 5.26 -13.59
CA VAL A 52 -14.63 4.23 -14.36
C VAL A 52 -13.89 3.32 -13.38
N PHE A 53 -14.21 2.03 -13.40
CA PHE A 53 -13.64 1.00 -12.50
C PHE A 53 -12.85 -0.08 -13.23
N ASP A 54 -13.11 -0.30 -14.52
CA ASP A 54 -12.23 -1.12 -15.34
C ASP A 54 -11.54 -0.16 -16.31
N GLU A 55 -10.26 -0.41 -16.61
CA GLU A 55 -9.38 0.38 -17.50
C GLU A 55 -8.66 1.59 -16.87
N GLU A 56 -9.15 2.16 -15.78
CA GLU A 56 -8.47 3.25 -15.05
C GLU A 56 -7.04 2.88 -14.65
N GLU A 57 -6.82 1.62 -14.30
CA GLU A 57 -5.50 1.05 -14.00
C GLU A 57 -4.55 1.07 -15.20
N VAL A 58 -5.06 0.79 -16.41
CA VAL A 58 -4.27 0.81 -17.65
C VAL A 58 -3.93 2.25 -18.04
N MET A 59 -4.90 3.16 -17.89
CA MET A 59 -4.67 4.59 -18.12
C MET A 59 -3.66 5.16 -17.13
N ARG A 60 -3.76 4.78 -15.85
CA ARG A 60 -2.79 5.18 -14.80
C ARG A 60 -1.39 4.69 -15.14
N SER A 61 -1.25 3.40 -15.45
CA SER A 61 0.01 2.79 -15.86
C SER A 61 0.64 3.49 -17.07
N SER A 62 -0.15 3.74 -18.13
CA SER A 62 0.32 4.37 -19.36
C SER A 62 0.85 5.79 -19.11
N ARG A 63 0.16 6.55 -18.25
CA ARG A 63 0.60 7.89 -17.85
C ARG A 63 1.87 7.85 -17.01
N LEU A 64 2.02 6.87 -16.12
CA LEU A 64 3.23 6.71 -15.31
C LEU A 64 4.45 6.38 -16.19
N TRP A 65 4.32 5.39 -17.08
CA TRP A 65 5.40 5.00 -18.00
C TRP A 65 5.87 6.14 -18.91
N THR A 66 4.93 6.93 -19.43
CA THR A 66 5.26 8.06 -20.31
C THR A 66 5.79 9.29 -19.58
N ASN A 67 5.88 9.23 -18.25
CA ASN A 67 6.46 10.26 -17.38
C ASN A 67 7.67 9.73 -16.59
N ASP A 68 8.37 8.73 -17.14
CA ASP A 68 9.60 8.15 -16.58
C ASP A 68 9.42 7.51 -15.18
N TYR A 69 8.26 6.93 -14.92
CA TYR A 69 8.00 6.14 -13.72
C TYR A 69 7.94 4.65 -14.03
N ASP A 70 8.85 3.90 -13.40
CA ASP A 70 8.81 2.45 -13.36
C ASP A 70 7.83 1.96 -12.28
N MET A 71 7.16 0.85 -12.56
CA MET A 71 6.33 0.13 -11.60
C MET A 71 6.92 -1.24 -11.32
N TYR A 72 6.92 -1.65 -10.05
CA TYR A 72 7.46 -2.93 -9.62
C TYR A 72 6.37 -3.77 -8.96
N SER A 73 6.29 -5.05 -9.34
CA SER A 73 5.50 -6.07 -8.66
C SER A 73 6.27 -6.53 -7.43
N PRO A 74 5.65 -6.61 -6.24
CA PRO A 74 6.33 -7.05 -5.02
C PRO A 74 6.81 -8.50 -5.14
N SER A 75 7.86 -8.85 -4.40
CA SER A 75 8.33 -10.23 -4.30
C SER A 75 7.49 -11.02 -3.28
N VAL A 76 7.50 -12.35 -3.40
CA VAL A 76 6.84 -13.24 -2.42
C VAL A 76 7.48 -13.18 -1.03
N VAL A 77 8.69 -12.62 -0.93
CA VAL A 77 9.44 -12.47 0.32
C VAL A 77 9.07 -11.17 1.05
N GLY A 78 8.52 -10.18 0.31
CA GLY A 78 8.09 -8.91 0.88
C GLY A 78 6.67 -8.92 1.44
N SER A 79 6.10 -7.72 1.61
CA SER A 79 4.71 -7.54 2.04
C SER A 79 3.74 -7.87 0.91
N VAL A 80 3.00 -8.96 1.07
CA VAL A 80 1.97 -9.40 0.12
C VAL A 80 0.58 -9.26 0.73
N ILE A 81 -0.31 -8.53 0.05
CA ILE A 81 -1.73 -8.44 0.42
C ILE A 81 -2.54 -9.32 -0.53
N TYR A 82 -3.29 -10.27 0.04
CA TYR A 82 -4.17 -11.15 -0.73
C TYR A 82 -5.60 -10.63 -0.71
N HIS A 83 -6.22 -10.58 -1.90
CA HIS A 83 -7.64 -10.34 -2.04
C HIS A 83 -8.37 -11.68 -2.26
N ASN A 84 -9.30 -12.04 -1.38
CA ASN A 84 -10.05 -13.29 -1.50
C ASN A 84 -11.16 -13.15 -2.55
N TYR A 85 -10.91 -13.70 -3.75
CA TYR A 85 -11.89 -13.72 -4.84
C TYR A 85 -12.80 -14.95 -4.85
N SER A 86 -12.67 -15.87 -3.88
CA SER A 86 -13.38 -17.17 -3.91
C SER A 86 -14.90 -16.99 -3.83
N LYS A 87 -15.37 -16.06 -3.00
CA LYS A 87 -16.77 -15.61 -2.90
C LYS A 87 -16.76 -14.17 -2.38
N VAL A 88 -17.58 -13.29 -2.94
CA VAL A 88 -17.77 -11.93 -2.38
C VAL A 88 -18.55 -12.09 -1.07
N PRO A 89 -17.92 -11.98 0.12
CA PRO A 89 -18.50 -12.48 1.38
C PRO A 89 -19.72 -11.67 1.81
N ALA A 90 -19.71 -10.39 1.50
CA ALA A 90 -20.84 -9.49 1.56
C ALA A 90 -20.59 -8.37 0.55
N ARG A 91 -21.65 -7.99 -0.17
CA ARG A 91 -21.68 -6.71 -0.87
C ARG A 91 -21.70 -5.61 0.20
N PHE A 92 -20.89 -4.56 0.05
CA PHE A 92 -20.79 -3.49 1.06
C PHE A 92 -22.17 -2.87 1.36
N GLU A 93 -23.08 -2.92 0.39
CA GLU A 93 -24.47 -2.50 0.46
C GLU A 93 -25.32 -3.34 1.44
N ARG A 94 -24.85 -4.51 1.84
CA ARG A 94 -25.57 -5.46 2.71
C ARG A 94 -24.93 -5.61 4.10
N LEU A 95 -23.83 -4.91 4.37
CA LEU A 95 -23.24 -4.86 5.70
C LEU A 95 -24.03 -3.85 6.54
N SER A 96 -24.79 -4.34 7.53
CA SER A 96 -25.44 -3.48 8.52
C SER A 96 -24.37 -3.00 9.51
N ALA A 97 -23.94 -1.74 9.37
CA ALA A 97 -23.16 -1.07 10.40
C ALA A 97 -24.11 -0.44 11.43
N ASP A 98 -23.76 -0.51 12.72
CA ASP A 98 -24.47 0.26 13.76
C ASP A 98 -24.38 1.76 13.40
N PRO A 99 -25.51 2.47 13.23
CA PRO A 99 -25.52 3.88 12.88
C PRO A 99 -24.71 4.77 13.85
N LEU A 100 -24.68 4.42 15.13
CA LEU A 100 -23.96 5.19 16.14
C LEU A 100 -22.45 4.96 16.03
N MET A 101 -22.02 3.71 15.85
CA MET A 101 -20.62 3.36 15.59
C MET A 101 -20.13 4.01 14.29
N LYS A 102 -20.90 3.88 13.21
CA LYS A 102 -20.57 4.48 11.91
C LYS A 102 -20.40 6.00 12.01
N LYS A 103 -21.31 6.70 12.71
CA LYS A 103 -21.23 8.16 12.88
C LYS A 103 -20.02 8.58 13.72
N ARG A 104 -19.71 7.81 14.77
CA ARG A 104 -18.54 8.04 15.63
C ARG A 104 -17.25 7.83 14.84
N GLU A 105 -17.08 6.64 14.26
CA GLU A 105 -15.89 6.25 13.49
C GLU A 105 -15.65 7.19 12.31
N SER A 106 -16.70 7.51 11.53
CA SER A 106 -16.58 8.42 10.38
C SER A 106 -16.07 9.80 10.79
N LYS A 107 -16.51 10.35 11.94
CA LYS A 107 -16.08 11.66 12.38
C LYS A 107 -14.63 11.65 12.86
N TRP A 108 -14.27 10.70 13.71
CA TRP A 108 -12.93 10.61 14.28
C TRP A 108 -11.87 10.23 13.24
N GLN A 109 -12.17 9.27 12.36
CA GLN A 109 -11.28 8.86 11.29
C GLN A 109 -11.10 9.99 10.26
N LEU A 110 -12.18 10.70 9.89
CA LEU A 110 -12.08 11.80 8.93
C LEU A 110 -11.23 12.94 9.48
N THR A 111 -11.45 13.39 10.72
CA THR A 111 -10.65 14.50 11.28
C THR A 111 -9.17 14.12 11.40
N THR A 112 -8.87 12.92 11.86
CA THR A 112 -7.49 12.42 11.98
C THR A 112 -6.83 12.31 10.60
N TYR A 113 -7.55 11.75 9.62
CA TYR A 113 -7.07 11.62 8.25
C TYR A 113 -6.82 12.98 7.58
N LEU A 114 -7.74 13.94 7.70
CA LEU A 114 -7.56 15.28 7.09
C LEU A 114 -6.36 16.01 7.72
N ASN A 115 -6.16 15.88 9.03
CA ASN A 115 -4.99 16.47 9.70
C ASN A 115 -3.68 15.78 9.28
N PHE A 116 -3.70 14.45 9.15
CA PHE A 116 -2.54 13.68 8.71
C PHE A 116 -2.17 13.96 7.24
N SER A 117 -3.16 13.89 6.34
CA SER A 117 -2.95 14.03 4.89
C SER A 117 -2.76 15.48 4.45
N GLY A 118 -3.19 16.45 5.26
CA GLY A 118 -3.21 17.86 4.88
C GLY A 118 -4.27 18.20 3.83
N VAL A 119 -5.20 17.29 3.55
CA VAL A 119 -6.33 17.47 2.63
C VAL A 119 -7.39 18.36 3.29
N THR A 120 -7.95 19.28 2.53
CA THR A 120 -9.03 20.18 2.96
C THR A 120 -10.28 19.99 2.13
N LEU A 121 -11.43 19.91 2.80
CA LEU A 121 -12.73 19.86 2.15
C LEU A 121 -13.31 21.27 1.93
N GLN A 122 -12.58 22.32 2.28
CA GLN A 122 -13.04 23.71 2.10
C GLN A 122 -12.92 24.12 0.64
N LYS A 123 -14.04 24.52 0.05
CA LYS A 123 -14.07 24.95 -1.34
C LYS A 123 -13.12 26.13 -1.57
N GLY A 124 -12.24 25.98 -2.56
CA GLY A 124 -11.30 27.03 -2.97
C GLY A 124 -10.03 27.12 -2.11
N VAL A 125 -9.86 26.22 -1.15
CA VAL A 125 -8.60 26.06 -0.42
C VAL A 125 -7.85 24.90 -1.04
N SER A 126 -6.56 25.10 -1.34
CA SER A 126 -5.70 24.03 -1.84
C SER A 126 -5.28 23.10 -0.70
N ASP A 127 -5.20 21.82 -1.00
CA ASP A 127 -4.58 20.85 -0.10
C ASP A 127 -3.13 21.25 0.19
N THR A 128 -2.73 21.07 1.45
CA THR A 128 -1.38 21.47 1.88
C THR A 128 -0.31 20.54 1.30
N ASP A 129 -0.69 19.30 0.97
CA ASP A 129 0.11 18.23 0.34
C ASP A 129 1.56 18.17 0.83
N SER A 130 1.86 17.31 1.81
CA SER A 130 3.24 17.08 2.20
C SER A 130 3.92 16.08 1.27
N CYS A 131 5.07 16.48 0.72
CA CYS A 131 5.99 15.57 0.05
C CYS A 131 6.91 14.82 1.02
N GLU A 132 6.81 15.11 2.31
CA GLU A 132 7.60 14.47 3.35
C GLU A 132 7.07 13.06 3.62
N GLN A 133 7.96 12.17 4.05
CA GLN A 133 7.55 10.85 4.51
C GLN A 133 6.84 11.01 5.86
N LEU A 134 5.52 11.14 5.80
CA LEU A 134 4.68 11.18 6.99
C LEU A 134 4.56 9.78 7.57
N HIS A 135 4.90 9.63 8.85
CA HIS A 135 4.65 8.40 9.57
C HIS A 135 3.20 8.42 10.05
N TRP A 136 2.33 7.66 9.39
CA TRP A 136 0.97 7.47 9.87
C TRP A 136 0.94 6.42 10.97
N VAL A 137 0.60 6.84 12.20
CA VAL A 137 0.18 5.90 13.23
C VAL A 137 -1.34 5.75 13.07
N PRO A 138 -1.86 4.59 12.63
CA PRO A 138 -3.27 4.47 12.26
C PRO A 138 -4.23 4.66 13.44
N TYR A 139 -3.72 4.56 14.67
CA TYR A 139 -4.45 4.70 15.91
C TYR A 139 -3.52 5.12 17.05
N GLU A 140 -3.91 6.13 17.84
CA GLU A 140 -3.22 6.45 19.10
C GLU A 140 -3.45 5.37 20.17
N ASN A 141 -4.53 4.60 20.05
CA ASN A 141 -4.88 3.51 20.95
C ASN A 141 -5.05 2.20 20.17
N ALA A 142 -4.09 1.28 20.33
CA ALA A 142 -4.06 -0.02 19.65
C ALA A 142 -5.09 -1.02 20.16
N THR A 143 -5.66 -0.80 21.34
CA THR A 143 -6.47 -1.80 22.06
C THR A 143 -7.61 -2.36 21.23
N GLU A 144 -8.35 -1.51 20.51
CA GLU A 144 -9.49 -1.95 19.70
C GLU A 144 -9.05 -2.77 18.48
N VAL A 145 -7.93 -2.40 17.84
CA VAL A 145 -7.38 -3.09 16.68
C VAL A 145 -6.74 -4.42 17.08
N GLU A 146 -5.99 -4.44 18.17
CA GLU A 146 -5.40 -5.67 18.73
C GLU A 146 -6.48 -6.66 19.16
N ALA A 147 -7.56 -6.18 19.78
CA ALA A 147 -8.72 -7.00 20.12
C ALA A 147 -9.41 -7.59 18.87
N LEU A 148 -9.51 -6.79 17.79
CA LEU A 148 -10.12 -7.21 16.53
C LEU A 148 -9.26 -8.24 15.78
N MET A 149 -7.95 -7.99 15.66
CA MET A 149 -7.00 -8.89 15.00
C MET A 149 -6.90 -10.24 15.72
N GLY A 150 -7.11 -10.25 17.04
CA GLY A 150 -7.03 -11.44 17.87
C GLY A 150 -5.62 -12.02 17.94
N ASN A 151 -5.48 -13.23 18.49
CA ASN A 151 -4.25 -14.03 18.45
C ASN A 151 -2.98 -13.38 19.05
N GLY A 152 -3.12 -12.36 19.91
CA GLY A 152 -2.00 -11.74 20.61
C GLY A 152 -1.13 -10.81 19.76
N TRP A 153 -1.60 -10.39 18.58
CA TRP A 153 -0.95 -9.34 17.80
C TRP A 153 -0.92 -8.03 18.59
N LYS A 154 0.26 -7.38 18.63
CA LYS A 154 0.44 -6.08 19.27
C LYS A 154 1.13 -5.10 18.34
N LEU A 155 0.76 -3.83 18.42
CA LEU A 155 1.51 -2.76 17.76
C LEU A 155 2.91 -2.71 18.38
N GLU A 156 3.96 -2.70 17.54
CA GLU A 156 5.32 -2.54 18.04
C GLU A 156 5.48 -1.20 18.76
N VAL A 157 5.80 -1.25 20.05
CA VAL A 157 6.10 -0.06 20.82
C VAL A 157 7.50 0.40 20.43
N VAL A 158 7.57 1.42 19.58
CA VAL A 158 8.83 2.10 19.33
C VAL A 158 9.25 2.76 20.65
N SER A 159 10.29 2.20 21.28
CA SER A 159 10.93 2.78 22.46
C SER A 159 11.22 4.25 22.21
N SER A 160 10.79 5.13 23.13
CA SER A 160 10.94 6.59 23.06
C SER A 160 12.40 7.08 23.07
N GLY A 161 13.38 6.18 22.98
CA GLY A 161 14.80 6.46 22.78
C GLY A 161 15.40 5.93 21.46
N ALA A 162 14.62 5.28 20.60
CA ALA A 162 15.10 4.85 19.29
C ALA A 162 15.07 6.05 18.34
N THR A 163 16.23 6.65 18.08
CA THR A 163 16.42 7.57 16.95
C THR A 163 15.94 6.85 15.69
N VAL A 164 14.96 7.44 14.99
CA VAL A 164 14.52 6.96 13.68
C VAL A 164 15.79 6.82 12.82
N PRO A 165 16.17 5.61 12.41
CA PRO A 165 17.37 5.43 11.62
C PRO A 165 17.20 6.23 10.34
N THR A 166 18.20 7.03 10.00
CA THR A 166 18.26 7.74 8.73
C THR A 166 18.10 6.74 7.57
N LEU A 167 17.61 7.21 6.42
CA LEU A 167 17.45 6.38 5.21
C LEU A 167 18.71 5.55 4.90
N GLU A 168 19.89 6.13 5.11
CA GLU A 168 21.19 5.46 4.94
C GLU A 168 21.38 4.30 5.93
N GLN A 169 20.96 4.48 7.18
CA GLN A 169 21.03 3.45 8.22
C GLN A 169 20.01 2.32 7.98
N GLN A 170 18.82 2.63 7.46
CA GLN A 170 17.80 1.63 7.11
C GLN A 170 18.28 0.76 5.94
N VAL A 171 18.79 1.40 4.87
CA VAL A 171 19.36 0.70 3.70
C VAL A 171 20.59 -0.14 4.10
N ALA A 172 21.46 0.38 4.97
CA ALA A 172 22.63 -0.38 5.45
C ALA A 172 22.24 -1.60 6.31
N LEU A 173 21.19 -1.49 7.12
CA LEU A 173 20.66 -2.59 7.92
C LEU A 173 20.09 -3.69 7.02
N GLU A 174 19.29 -3.33 6.01
CA GLU A 174 18.73 -4.29 5.05
C GLU A 174 19.85 -5.01 4.26
N ILE A 175 20.85 -4.28 3.76
CA ILE A 175 22.00 -4.88 3.05
C ILE A 175 22.81 -5.83 3.97
N SER A 176 22.99 -5.46 5.24
CA SER A 176 23.75 -6.27 6.20
C SER A 176 23.03 -7.56 6.60
N GLN A 177 21.70 -7.54 6.65
CA GLN A 177 20.88 -8.70 6.95
C GLN A 177 20.85 -9.67 5.76
N ASP A 178 20.76 -9.12 4.55
CA ASP A 178 20.80 -9.91 3.30
C ASP A 178 22.18 -10.59 3.13
N GLY A 179 23.27 -9.88 3.43
CA GLY A 179 24.63 -10.43 3.41
C GLY A 179 24.83 -11.60 4.39
N LYS A 180 24.32 -11.50 5.62
CA LYS A 180 24.37 -12.59 6.60
C LYS A 180 23.51 -13.78 6.19
N GLN A 181 22.34 -13.53 5.61
CA GLN A 181 21.44 -14.59 5.18
C GLN A 181 22.00 -15.34 3.97
N GLN A 182 22.72 -14.65 3.10
CA GLN A 182 23.43 -15.22 1.96
C GLN A 182 24.68 -16.01 2.36
N GLU A 183 25.44 -15.56 3.37
CA GLU A 183 26.53 -16.35 3.99
C GLU A 183 26.02 -17.65 4.61
N ILE A 184 24.94 -17.59 5.39
CA ILE A 184 24.34 -18.78 6.03
C ILE A 184 23.79 -19.76 4.98
N LEU A 185 23.25 -19.27 3.86
CA LEU A 185 22.81 -20.10 2.75
C LEU A 185 23.99 -20.73 1.98
N CYS A 186 25.11 -20.02 1.87
CA CYS A 186 26.34 -20.51 1.24
C CYS A 186 27.02 -21.60 2.08
N GLU A 187 27.17 -21.39 3.40
CA GLU A 187 27.73 -22.40 4.31
C GLU A 187 26.89 -23.69 4.33
N LYS A 188 25.55 -23.56 4.30
CA LYS A 188 24.65 -24.72 4.22
C LYS A 188 24.72 -25.46 2.88
N ALA A 189 25.05 -24.78 1.79
CA ALA A 189 25.23 -25.41 0.48
C ALA A 189 26.57 -26.17 0.38
N VAL A 190 27.61 -25.72 1.10
CA VAL A 190 28.91 -26.40 1.16
C VAL A 190 28.88 -27.64 2.07
N ALA A 191 28.03 -27.66 3.09
CA ALA A 191 27.89 -28.80 4.01
C ALA A 191 27.09 -30.00 3.47
N VAL A 192 26.65 -29.97 2.20
CA VAL A 192 25.82 -31.01 1.54
C VAL A 192 26.56 -31.70 0.38
N LEU A 193 27.89 -31.48 0.25
CA LEU A 193 28.80 -32.23 -0.62
C LEU A 193 29.76 -33.08 0.22
#